data_AF-A0A2A4TUT3-F1
#
_entry.id   AF-A0A2A4TUT3-F1
#
_cell.length_a   1.000
_cell.length_b   1.000
_cell.length_c   1.000
_cell.angle_alpha   90.00
_cell.angle_beta   90.00
_cell.angle_gamma   90.00
#
_symmetry.space_group_name_H-M   'P 1'
#
loop_
_entity.id
_entity.type
_entity.pdbx_description
1 polymer ?
#
loop_
_entity_poly.entity_id
_entity_poly.type
_entity_poly.pdbx_seq_one_letter_code
_entity_poly.pdbx_strand_id
1 'polypeptide(L)'
;MWHDQRKVHKVCEMIACNNKGDVFLLLPDDFTALSSRLMPELEAPGSISFNMAVHANLRVGQDNKTQREWESMFADRLFNEIRIKKFSPIYEFKGEDARKYVEDFIECFSYMFLTTNFSSGFIHDGTDEVINISLHDKQSLLDKIMMRKGKVHGEINILRSDIKKLSGFAHSFELHTSTLSYNFSEGAVNNI
;
A
#
# COMPACT_ATOMS: atom_id res chain seq x y z
N MET A 1 -2.48 0.23 -9.35
CA MET A 1 -3.13 1.29 -10.13
C MET A 1 -4.13 2.05 -9.25
N TRP A 2 -3.69 3.11 -8.56
CA TRP A 2 -4.54 4.00 -7.74
C TRP A 2 -5.48 4.84 -8.61
N HIS A 3 -6.56 4.24 -9.09
CA HIS A 3 -7.54 4.89 -9.96
C HIS A 3 -8.95 4.92 -9.40
N ASP A 4 -9.11 4.75 -8.08
CA ASP A 4 -10.42 4.83 -7.46
C ASP A 4 -10.38 5.82 -6.29
N GLN A 5 -11.42 6.64 -6.13
CA GLN A 5 -11.60 7.59 -5.02
C GLN A 5 -11.84 6.86 -3.67
N ARG A 6 -11.44 5.59 -3.58
CA ARG A 6 -11.69 4.71 -2.45
C ARG A 6 -10.73 5.04 -1.33
N LYS A 7 -11.29 5.17 -0.13
CA LYS A 7 -10.49 5.32 1.08
C LYS A 7 -10.01 3.99 1.59
N VAL A 8 -10.73 2.90 1.31
CA VAL A 8 -10.34 1.56 1.75
C VAL A 8 -10.47 0.60 0.58
N HIS A 9 -9.37 -0.02 0.16
CA HIS A 9 -9.37 -0.93 -0.98
C HIS A 9 -8.21 -1.92 -0.90
N LYS A 10 -8.36 -3.06 -1.57
CA LYS A 10 -7.28 -4.02 -1.77
C LYS A 10 -6.30 -3.47 -2.82
N VAL A 11 -5.00 -3.55 -2.51
CA VAL A 11 -3.92 -3.14 -3.42
C VAL A 11 -3.49 -4.34 -4.27
N CYS A 12 -2.60 -5.18 -3.75
CA CYS A 12 -2.26 -6.49 -4.32
C CYS A 12 -2.78 -7.58 -3.38
N GLU A 13 -2.20 -7.70 -2.19
CA GLU A 13 -2.57 -8.70 -1.18
C GLU A 13 -3.04 -8.06 0.13
N MET A 14 -2.65 -6.81 0.40
CA MET A 14 -3.03 -6.05 1.59
C MET A 14 -4.17 -5.08 1.29
N ILE A 15 -4.76 -4.54 2.37
CA ILE A 15 -5.77 -3.50 2.30
C ILE A 15 -5.12 -2.15 2.61
N ALA A 16 -5.17 -1.22 1.65
CA ALA A 16 -4.78 0.16 1.86
C ALA A 16 -5.95 0.95 2.46
N CYS A 17 -5.64 1.75 3.47
CA CYS A 17 -6.55 2.71 4.08
C CYS A 17 -5.96 4.12 3.96
N ASN A 18 -6.58 4.96 3.14
CA ASN A 18 -6.18 6.34 2.87
C ASN A 18 -7.05 7.32 3.66
N ASN A 19 -6.40 8.24 4.37
CA ASN A 19 -7.04 9.45 4.87
C ASN A 19 -6.23 10.68 4.50
N LYS A 20 -6.75 11.49 3.57
CA LYS A 20 -6.18 12.78 3.16
C LYS A 20 -4.72 12.71 2.67
N GLY A 21 -4.33 11.59 2.05
CA GLY A 21 -2.99 11.41 1.47
C GLY A 21 -2.04 10.57 2.33
N ASP A 22 -2.36 10.39 3.62
CA ASP A 22 -1.68 9.41 4.45
C ASP A 22 -2.30 8.03 4.21
N VAL A 23 -1.47 7.00 4.02
CA VAL A 23 -1.93 5.64 3.76
C VAL A 23 -1.36 4.67 4.78
N PHE A 24 -2.22 3.81 5.33
CA PHE A 24 -1.79 2.65 6.12
C PHE A 24 -2.16 1.36 5.41
N LEU A 25 -1.32 0.34 5.62
CA LEU A 25 -1.55 -1.02 5.15
C LEU A 25 -2.07 -1.89 6.28
N LEU A 26 -3.07 -2.70 5.98
CA LEU A 26 -3.63 -3.71 6.86
C LEU A 26 -3.51 -5.08 6.22
N LEU A 27 -3.13 -6.07 7.03
CA LEU A 27 -3.34 -7.46 6.63
C LEU A 27 -4.85 -7.72 6.47
N PRO A 28 -5.25 -8.66 5.60
CA PRO A 28 -6.66 -9.06 5.45
C PRO A 28 -7.36 -9.39 6.78
N ASP A 29 -6.67 -10.11 7.66
CA ASP A 29 -7.20 -10.52 8.97
C ASP A 29 -7.32 -9.32 9.93
N ASP A 30 -6.31 -8.44 9.94
CA ASP A 30 -6.36 -7.19 10.71
C ASP A 30 -7.53 -6.33 10.25
N PHE A 31 -7.73 -6.19 8.95
CA PHE A 31 -8.85 -5.46 8.39
C PHE A 31 -10.19 -6.05 8.83
N THR A 32 -10.37 -7.37 8.78
CA THR A 32 -11.61 -8.05 9.21
C THR A 32 -11.89 -7.85 10.70
N ALA A 33 -10.85 -7.98 11.54
CA ALA A 33 -10.97 -7.78 12.98
C ALA A 33 -11.25 -6.31 13.32
N LEU A 34 -10.56 -5.38 12.66
CA LEU A 34 -10.75 -3.94 12.82
C LEU A 34 -12.11 -3.49 12.31
N SER A 35 -12.60 -3.99 11.17
CA SER A 35 -13.88 -3.58 10.61
C SER A 35 -15.01 -3.94 11.58
N SER A 36 -15.00 -5.17 12.11
CA SER A 36 -15.97 -5.62 13.10
C SER A 36 -15.94 -4.79 14.39
N ARG A 37 -14.75 -4.38 14.84
CA ARG A 37 -14.56 -3.65 16.09
C ARG A 37 -14.80 -2.14 15.96
N LEU A 38 -14.38 -1.56 14.84
CA LEU A 38 -14.46 -0.12 14.57
C LEU A 38 -15.79 0.29 13.98
N MET A 39 -16.58 -0.65 13.46
CA MET A 39 -17.90 -0.38 12.86
C MET A 39 -19.00 -1.22 13.53
N PRO A 40 -19.17 -1.16 14.87
CA PRO A 40 -20.15 -1.99 15.58
C PRO A 40 -21.60 -1.69 15.19
N GLU A 41 -21.88 -0.54 14.56
CA GLU A 41 -23.19 -0.17 14.03
C GLU A 41 -23.56 -0.90 12.73
N LEU A 42 -22.58 -1.52 12.05
CA LEU A 42 -22.89 -2.34 10.89
C LEU A 42 -23.49 -3.66 11.37
N GLU A 43 -24.78 -3.84 11.10
CA GLU A 43 -25.41 -5.16 11.23
C GLU A 43 -24.63 -6.20 10.43
N ALA A 44 -24.72 -7.47 10.82
CA ALA A 44 -23.96 -8.57 10.21
C ALA A 44 -23.99 -8.57 8.66
N PRO A 45 -25.14 -8.36 7.97
CA PRO A 45 -25.15 -8.28 6.51
C PRO A 45 -24.34 -7.12 5.95
N GLY A 46 -24.35 -5.96 6.62
CA GLY A 46 -23.59 -4.77 6.24
C GLY A 46 -22.09 -4.98 6.44
N SER A 47 -21.69 -5.56 7.57
CA SER A 47 -20.28 -5.91 7.82
C SER A 47 -19.74 -6.89 6.79
N ILE A 48 -20.49 -7.95 6.47
CA ILE A 48 -20.11 -8.93 5.44
C ILE A 48 -19.97 -8.23 4.07
N SER A 49 -20.97 -7.43 3.70
CA SER A 49 -20.96 -6.69 2.42
C SER A 49 -19.76 -5.74 2.31
N PHE A 50 -19.44 -5.01 3.37
CA PHE A 50 -18.28 -4.11 3.41
C PHE A 50 -16.96 -4.88 3.25
N ASN A 51 -16.76 -5.95 4.03
CA ASN A 51 -15.56 -6.76 3.94
C ASN A 51 -15.39 -7.37 2.54
N MET A 52 -16.47 -7.95 1.98
CA MET A 52 -16.45 -8.52 0.63
C MET A 52 -16.11 -7.47 -0.43
N ALA A 53 -16.72 -6.27 -0.36
CA ALA A 53 -16.48 -5.20 -1.31
C ALA A 53 -15.03 -4.71 -1.31
N VAL A 54 -14.39 -4.67 -0.13
CA VAL A 54 -12.97 -4.31 0.02
C VAL A 54 -12.08 -5.45 -0.50
N HIS A 55 -12.29 -6.70 -0.07
CA HIS A 55 -11.46 -7.84 -0.47
C HIS A 55 -11.52 -8.18 -1.96
N ALA A 56 -12.70 -8.07 -2.58
CA ALA A 56 -12.87 -8.32 -4.01
C ALA A 56 -12.53 -7.09 -4.88
N ASN A 57 -12.08 -5.99 -4.25
CA ASN A 57 -11.81 -4.70 -4.89
C ASN A 57 -12.94 -4.28 -5.85
N LEU A 58 -14.19 -4.49 -5.43
CA LEU A 58 -15.34 -4.25 -6.30
C LEU A 58 -15.42 -2.77 -6.63
N ARG A 59 -15.48 -2.44 -7.92
CA ARG A 59 -15.64 -1.06 -8.38
C ARG A 59 -16.89 -0.48 -7.74
N VAL A 60 -16.72 0.64 -7.04
CA VAL A 60 -17.80 1.37 -6.41
C VAL A 60 -18.57 2.06 -7.53
N GLY A 61 -19.64 1.42 -8.02
CA GLY A 61 -20.56 2.02 -9.00
C GLY A 61 -21.13 3.34 -8.50
N GLN A 62 -21.66 4.16 -9.41
CA GLN A 62 -22.19 5.51 -9.10
C GLN A 62 -23.26 5.53 -7.99
N ASP A 63 -23.95 4.40 -7.75
CA ASP A 63 -25.02 4.30 -6.76
C ASP A 63 -24.57 3.91 -5.33
N ASN A 64 -23.28 3.68 -5.09
CA ASN A 64 -22.86 3.04 -3.83
C ASN A 64 -22.41 4.04 -2.74
N LYS A 65 -23.21 5.10 -2.52
CA LYS A 65 -22.97 6.15 -1.52
C LYS A 65 -22.68 5.57 -0.13
N THR A 66 -23.43 4.54 0.26
CA THR A 66 -23.30 3.85 1.55
C THR A 66 -21.92 3.21 1.75
N GLN A 67 -21.36 2.55 0.73
CA GLN A 67 -20.02 1.97 0.84
C GLN A 67 -18.94 3.05 1.03
N ARG A 68 -19.06 4.19 0.33
CA ARG A 68 -18.13 5.32 0.51
C ARG A 68 -18.22 5.95 1.91
N GLU A 69 -19.42 5.99 2.48
CA GLU A 69 -19.64 6.42 3.86
C GLU A 69 -18.98 5.45 4.83
N TRP A 70 -19.14 4.13 4.64
CA TRP A 70 -18.49 3.11 5.48
C TRP A 70 -16.96 3.15 5.38
N GLU A 71 -16.41 3.28 4.17
CA GLU A 71 -14.96 3.46 3.96
C GLU A 71 -14.44 4.71 4.69
N SER A 72 -15.18 5.83 4.62
CA SER A 72 -14.82 7.06 5.32
C SER A 72 -14.84 6.90 6.83
N MET A 73 -15.90 6.31 7.37
CA MET A 73 -16.05 6.07 8.80
C MET A 73 -14.96 5.13 9.32
N PHE A 74 -14.69 4.03 8.61
CA PHE A 74 -13.64 3.09 8.95
C PHE A 74 -12.27 3.77 8.95
N ALA A 75 -11.94 4.50 7.88
CA ALA A 75 -10.66 5.20 7.76
C ALA A 75 -10.47 6.22 8.89
N ASP A 76 -11.47 7.07 9.16
CA ASP A 76 -11.36 8.07 10.21
C ASP A 76 -11.18 7.43 11.61
N ARG A 77 -11.87 6.32 11.88
CA ARG A 77 -11.75 5.59 13.15
C ARG A 77 -10.41 4.86 13.27
N LEU A 78 -9.92 4.21 12.22
CA LEU A 78 -8.62 3.55 12.20
C LEU A 78 -7.50 4.55 12.46
N PHE A 79 -7.52 5.68 11.76
CA PHE A 79 -6.53 6.74 11.94
C PHE A 79 -6.55 7.29 13.37
N ASN A 80 -7.73 7.43 13.97
CA ASN A 80 -7.83 7.80 15.37
C ASN A 80 -7.19 6.75 16.30
N GLU A 81 -7.41 5.46 16.06
CA GLU A 81 -6.80 4.39 16.87
C GLU A 81 -5.28 4.37 16.77
N ILE A 82 -4.73 4.60 15.59
CA ILE A 82 -3.29 4.72 15.37
C ILE A 82 -2.74 5.94 16.11
N ARG A 83 -3.42 7.09 16.01
CA ARG A 83 -3.04 8.33 16.70
C ARG A 83 -3.00 8.15 18.22
N ILE A 84 -3.97 7.42 18.80
CA ILE A 84 -3.98 7.11 20.24
C ILE A 84 -3.18 5.86 20.60
N LYS A 85 -2.40 5.30 19.66
CA LYS A 85 -1.52 4.14 19.84
C LYS A 85 -2.22 2.84 20.27
N LYS A 86 -3.52 2.71 19.98
CA LYS A 86 -4.29 1.49 20.25
C LYS A 86 -4.06 0.42 19.18
N PHE A 87 -3.67 0.83 17.98
CA PHE A 87 -3.28 -0.04 16.88
C PHE A 87 -1.98 0.48 16.24
N SER A 88 -1.12 -0.41 15.78
CA SER A 88 0.17 -0.06 15.17
C SER A 88 0.36 -0.87 13.88
N PRO A 89 0.27 -0.26 12.69
CA PRO A 89 0.44 -0.94 11.41
C PRO A 89 1.92 -1.11 11.05
N ILE A 90 2.73 -1.57 11.99
CA ILE A 90 4.16 -1.84 11.79
C ILE A 90 4.32 -3.36 11.68
N TYR A 91 4.82 -3.83 10.55
CA TYR A 91 4.96 -5.24 10.25
C TYR A 91 6.43 -5.64 10.14
N GLU A 92 6.70 -6.91 10.40
CA GLU A 92 7.99 -7.56 10.12
C GLU A 92 7.72 -8.88 9.41
N PHE A 93 7.91 -8.90 8.10
CA PHE A 93 7.75 -10.08 7.26
C PHE A 93 9.11 -10.68 6.90
N LYS A 94 9.14 -12.00 6.73
CA LYS A 94 10.33 -12.77 6.34
C LYS A 94 9.97 -13.81 5.28
N GLY A 95 10.95 -14.16 4.44
CA GLY A 95 10.79 -15.22 3.44
C GLY A 95 9.60 -14.96 2.50
N GLU A 96 8.71 -15.94 2.38
CA GLU A 96 7.56 -15.86 1.47
C GLU A 96 6.62 -14.69 1.77
N ASP A 97 6.40 -14.34 3.04
CA ASP A 97 5.52 -13.21 3.37
C ASP A 97 6.13 -11.88 2.90
N ALA A 98 7.45 -11.71 3.04
CA ALA A 98 8.12 -10.51 2.54
C ALA A 98 7.99 -10.41 1.02
N ARG A 99 8.14 -11.53 0.31
CA ARG A 99 7.97 -11.62 -1.14
C ARG A 99 6.54 -11.37 -1.57
N LYS A 100 5.57 -11.83 -0.79
CA LYS A 100 4.14 -11.66 -1.07
C LYS A 100 3.71 -10.20 -0.95
N TYR A 101 4.17 -9.51 0.09
CA TYR A 101 3.64 -8.18 0.45
C TYR A 101 4.49 -6.99 -0.03
N VAL A 102 5.67 -7.23 -0.61
CA VAL A 102 6.58 -6.14 -1.04
C VAL A 102 5.92 -5.15 -2.02
N GLU A 103 5.09 -5.64 -2.94
CA GLU A 103 4.42 -4.78 -3.92
C GLU A 103 3.40 -3.86 -3.26
N ASP A 104 2.65 -4.34 -2.27
CA ASP A 104 1.70 -3.52 -1.54
C ASP A 104 2.39 -2.31 -0.88
N PHE A 105 3.58 -2.52 -0.29
CA PHE A 105 4.39 -1.47 0.31
C PHE A 105 4.90 -0.47 -0.74
N ILE A 106 5.48 -0.95 -1.84
CA ILE A 106 6.02 -0.08 -2.90
C ILE A 106 4.90 0.71 -3.59
N GLU A 107 3.75 0.09 -3.86
CA GLU A 107 2.59 0.76 -4.48
C GLU A 107 2.04 1.86 -3.59
N CYS A 108 1.93 1.62 -2.27
CA CYS A 108 1.48 2.65 -1.33
C CYS A 108 2.50 3.78 -1.20
N PHE A 109 3.79 3.46 -1.09
CA PHE A 109 4.85 4.47 -1.03
C PHE A 109 4.89 5.33 -2.30
N SER A 110 4.75 4.69 -3.47
CA SER A 110 4.67 5.34 -4.78
C SER A 110 3.51 6.32 -4.87
N TYR A 111 2.36 5.96 -4.32
CA TYR A 111 1.18 6.83 -4.28
C TYR A 111 1.38 8.06 -3.40
N MET A 112 1.96 7.88 -2.22
CA MET A 112 2.09 8.97 -1.23
C MET A 112 3.14 10.00 -1.65
N PHE A 113 4.29 9.54 -2.14
CA PHE A 113 5.42 10.44 -2.40
C PHE A 113 5.60 10.82 -3.87
N LEU A 114 5.02 10.04 -4.81
CA LEU A 114 5.16 10.24 -6.26
C LEU A 114 6.62 10.27 -6.77
N THR A 115 7.58 9.85 -5.94
CA THR A 115 9.01 9.76 -6.26
C THR A 115 9.41 8.37 -6.75
N THR A 116 8.49 7.43 -6.76
CA THR A 116 8.73 6.06 -7.23
C THR A 116 7.62 5.60 -8.16
N ASN A 117 7.99 4.72 -9.09
CA ASN A 117 7.11 3.87 -9.88
C ASN A 117 7.62 2.45 -9.71
N PHE A 118 6.72 1.47 -9.78
CA PHE A 118 7.18 0.09 -9.88
C PHE A 118 6.40 -0.68 -10.94
N SER A 119 7.05 -1.70 -11.45
CA SER A 119 6.47 -2.73 -12.30
C SER A 119 7.10 -4.06 -11.95
N SER A 120 6.36 -5.14 -12.16
CA SER A 120 6.85 -6.50 -11.99
C SER A 120 6.66 -7.29 -13.28
N GLY A 121 7.59 -8.21 -13.54
CA GLY A 121 7.55 -9.05 -14.73
C GLY A 121 8.53 -10.21 -14.63
N PHE A 122 8.25 -11.28 -15.35
CA PHE A 122 9.12 -12.46 -15.36
C PHE A 122 10.39 -12.22 -16.18
N ILE A 123 11.50 -12.84 -15.74
CA ILE A 123 12.69 -12.98 -16.58
C ILE A 123 12.31 -13.76 -17.85
N HIS A 124 13.06 -13.55 -18.95
CA HIS A 124 12.80 -14.20 -20.25
C HIS A 124 12.64 -15.72 -20.20
N ASP A 125 13.25 -16.41 -19.23
CA ASP A 125 13.13 -17.87 -19.05
C ASP A 125 12.01 -18.29 -18.07
N GLY A 126 11.32 -17.33 -17.46
CA GLY A 126 10.24 -17.55 -16.49
C GLY A 126 10.68 -18.03 -15.11
N THR A 127 11.99 -18.04 -14.82
CA THR A 127 12.52 -18.64 -13.59
C THR A 127 12.29 -17.80 -12.33
N ASP A 128 12.19 -16.48 -12.49
CA ASP A 128 11.97 -15.54 -11.41
C ASP A 128 11.20 -14.32 -11.92
N GLU A 129 10.71 -13.53 -10.97
CA GLU A 129 10.06 -12.26 -11.21
C GLU A 129 10.99 -11.12 -10.79
N VAL A 130 11.17 -10.16 -11.68
CA VAL A 130 11.91 -8.93 -11.43
C VAL A 130 10.92 -7.85 -11.04
N ILE A 131 11.15 -7.22 -9.90
CA ILE A 131 10.51 -5.97 -9.49
C ILE A 131 11.44 -4.84 -9.91
N ASN A 132 11.03 -4.05 -10.89
CA ASN A 132 11.72 -2.84 -11.32
C ASN A 132 11.08 -1.63 -10.62
N ILE A 133 11.91 -0.84 -9.93
CA ILE A 133 11.52 0.37 -9.24
C ILE A 133 12.24 1.55 -9.89
N SER A 134 11.50 2.43 -10.56
CA SER A 134 12.04 3.67 -11.12
C SER A 134 12.03 4.77 -10.06
N LEU A 135 13.17 5.42 -9.87
CA LEU A 135 13.36 6.53 -8.93
C LEU A 135 13.23 7.86 -9.68
N HIS A 136 12.39 8.75 -9.15
CA HIS A 136 12.08 10.04 -9.73
C HIS A 136 12.51 11.19 -8.82
N ASP A 137 12.96 12.27 -9.44
CA ASP A 137 13.20 13.54 -8.75
C ASP A 137 11.91 14.05 -8.09
N LYS A 138 12.07 14.93 -7.10
CA LYS A 138 10.94 15.70 -6.56
C LYS A 138 10.26 16.47 -7.71
N GLN A 139 8.93 16.44 -7.73
CA GLN A 139 8.13 17.15 -8.71
C GLN A 139 8.44 18.66 -8.69
N SER A 140 8.74 19.22 -9.85
CA SER A 140 8.78 20.67 -10.02
C SER A 140 7.38 21.28 -9.91
N LEU A 141 7.28 22.60 -9.79
CA LEU A 141 5.98 23.30 -9.82
C LEU A 141 5.19 23.00 -11.11
N LEU A 142 5.89 22.92 -12.24
CA LEU A 142 5.27 22.60 -13.52
C LEU A 142 4.76 21.15 -13.53
N ASP A 143 5.52 20.22 -12.97
CA ASP A 143 5.10 18.81 -12.87
C ASP A 143 3.85 18.67 -12.01
N LYS A 144 3.75 19.42 -10.91
CA LYS A 144 2.55 19.45 -10.06
C LYS A 144 1.33 19.98 -10.82
N ILE A 145 1.48 21.07 -11.57
CA ILE A 145 0.39 21.63 -12.39
C ILE A 145 -0.06 20.64 -13.47
N MET A 146 0.89 19.95 -14.09
CA MET A 146 0.64 18.98 -15.15
C MET A 146 0.29 17.57 -14.63
N MET A 147 0.23 17.38 -13.30
CA MET A 147 0.06 16.08 -12.64
C MET A 147 1.05 15.00 -13.13
N ARG A 148 2.31 15.40 -13.39
CA ARG A 148 3.38 14.52 -13.85
C ARG A 148 4.32 14.16 -12.69
N LYS A 149 4.92 12.97 -12.73
CA LYS A 149 6.04 12.63 -11.86
C LYS A 149 7.29 13.41 -12.26
N GLY A 150 8.25 13.53 -11.35
CA GLY A 150 9.56 14.12 -11.66
C GLY A 150 10.32 13.28 -12.70
N LYS A 151 11.49 13.76 -13.12
CA LYS A 151 12.33 13.01 -14.07
C LYS A 151 12.89 11.75 -13.42
N VAL A 152 12.98 10.67 -14.20
CA VAL A 152 13.66 9.44 -13.74
C VAL A 152 15.15 9.74 -13.63
N HIS A 153 15.76 9.40 -12.49
CA HIS A 153 17.20 9.55 -12.27
C HIS A 153 17.89 8.23 -11.91
N GLY A 154 17.14 7.14 -11.72
CA GLY A 154 17.70 5.84 -11.36
C GLY A 154 16.66 4.73 -11.40
N GLU A 155 17.15 3.50 -11.37
CA GLU A 155 16.33 2.29 -11.35
C GLU A 155 16.94 1.26 -10.40
N ILE A 156 16.07 0.53 -9.69
CA ILE A 156 16.43 -0.60 -8.83
C ILE A 156 15.74 -1.83 -9.40
N ASN A 157 16.50 -2.90 -9.62
CA ASN A 157 15.96 -4.18 -10.08
C ASN A 157 16.17 -5.22 -9.00
N ILE A 158 15.08 -5.79 -8.50
CA ILE A 158 15.10 -6.76 -7.40
C ILE A 158 14.46 -8.05 -7.88
N LEU A 159 15.18 -9.15 -7.76
CA LEU A 159 14.61 -10.48 -7.96
C LEU A 159 13.69 -10.81 -6.78
N ARG A 160 12.45 -11.26 -7.04
CA ARG A 160 11.52 -11.59 -5.97
C ARG A 160 12.08 -12.69 -5.09
N SER A 161 12.74 -13.69 -5.66
CA SER A 161 13.39 -14.76 -4.88
C SER A 161 14.48 -14.27 -3.92
N ASP A 162 15.09 -13.12 -4.23
CA ASP A 162 16.19 -12.51 -3.47
C ASP A 162 15.69 -11.80 -2.20
N ILE A 163 14.42 -11.41 -2.14
CA ILE A 163 13.83 -10.74 -0.99
C ILE A 163 13.81 -11.67 0.23
N LYS A 164 14.38 -11.21 1.35
CA LYS A 164 14.49 -11.95 2.61
C LYS A 164 13.63 -11.37 3.72
N LYS A 165 13.56 -10.04 3.81
CA LYS A 165 12.84 -9.35 4.88
C LYS A 165 12.22 -8.06 4.36
N LEU A 166 11.02 -7.77 4.86
CA LEU A 166 10.32 -6.51 4.69
C LEU A 166 9.86 -6.05 6.08
N SER A 167 10.24 -4.85 6.51
CA SER A 167 9.84 -4.36 7.83
C SER A 167 9.55 -2.88 7.86
N GLY A 168 8.54 -2.48 8.63
CA GLY A 168 8.11 -1.10 8.77
C GLY A 168 6.63 -0.94 8.45
N PHE A 169 6.28 0.22 7.89
CA PHE A 169 4.92 0.58 7.53
C PHE A 169 4.93 1.32 6.19
N ALA A 170 3.75 1.58 5.61
CA ALA A 170 3.63 2.08 4.24
C ALA A 170 4.46 3.33 3.91
N HIS A 171 4.70 4.23 4.88
CA HIS A 171 5.47 5.47 4.66
C HIS A 171 6.98 5.31 4.87
N SER A 172 7.38 4.30 5.65
CA SER A 172 8.77 4.09 6.04
C SER A 172 9.01 2.61 6.27
N PHE A 173 9.75 1.98 5.36
CA PHE A 173 10.04 0.57 5.43
C PHE A 173 11.41 0.22 4.87
N GLU A 174 11.93 -0.90 5.35
CA GLU A 174 13.17 -1.49 4.88
C GLU A 174 12.88 -2.77 4.11
N LEU A 175 13.54 -2.90 2.97
CA LEU A 175 13.53 -4.09 2.12
C LEU A 175 14.94 -4.67 2.09
N HIS A 176 15.09 -5.90 2.58
CA HIS A 176 16.37 -6.60 2.63
C HIS A 176 16.36 -7.74 1.61
N THR A 177 17.33 -7.74 0.72
CA THR A 177 17.59 -8.83 -0.24
C THR A 177 18.78 -9.68 0.25
N SER A 178 19.26 -10.68 -0.51
CA SER A 178 20.47 -11.42 -0.08
C SER A 178 21.73 -10.58 -0.13
N THR A 179 21.74 -9.50 -0.91
CA THR A 179 22.96 -8.73 -1.21
C THR A 179 22.88 -7.27 -0.81
N LEU A 180 21.69 -6.68 -0.87
CA LEU A 180 21.48 -5.25 -0.64
C LEU A 180 20.31 -5.04 0.31
N SER A 181 20.33 -3.89 0.98
CA SER A 181 19.21 -3.42 1.79
C SER A 181 18.81 -2.03 1.34
N TYR A 182 17.51 -1.79 1.28
CA TYR A 182 16.94 -0.53 0.84
C TYR A 182 16.06 0.04 1.94
N ASN A 183 16.28 1.30 2.28
CA ASN A 183 15.42 2.08 3.15
C ASN A 183 14.56 3.01 2.30
N PHE A 184 13.25 2.83 2.38
CA PHE A 184 12.23 3.69 1.78
C PHE A 184 11.74 4.64 2.87
N SER A 185 12.01 5.93 2.74
CA SER A 185 11.66 6.93 3.76
C SER A 185 11.43 8.31 3.14
N GLU A 186 10.38 9.03 3.56
CA GLU A 186 10.07 10.44 3.17
C GLU A 186 10.46 10.82 1.73
N GLY A 187 9.96 10.06 0.76
CA GLY A 187 10.16 10.31 -0.66
C GLY A 187 11.56 10.03 -1.21
N ALA A 188 12.42 9.36 -0.44
CA ALA A 188 13.72 8.88 -0.87
C ALA A 188 13.82 7.34 -0.73
N VAL A 189 14.68 6.76 -1.55
CA VAL A 189 15.08 5.34 -1.46
C VAL A 189 16.59 5.30 -1.37
N ASN A 190 17.12 4.78 -0.26
CA ASN A 190 18.56 4.74 0.03
C ASN A 190 19.03 3.30 0.19
N ASN A 191 20.23 3.00 -0.28
CA ASN A 191 20.90 1.74 0.02
C ASN A 191 21.56 1.83 1.41
N ILE A 192 21.39 0.82 2.26
CA ILE A 192 21.86 0.79 3.67
C ILE A 192 22.71 -0.44 3.98
#